data_AF-A0A8J4SV44-F1
#
_entry.id   AF-A0A8J4SV44-F1
#
_cell.length_a   1.000
_cell.length_b   1.000
_cell.length_c   1.000
_cell.angle_alpha   90.00
_cell.angle_beta   90.00
_cell.angle_gamma   90.00
#
_symmetry.space_group_name_H-M   'P 1'
#
loop_
_entity.id
_entity.type
_entity.pdbx_description
1 polymer ?
#
loop_
_entity_poly.entity_id
_entity_poly.type
_entity_poly.pdbx_seq_one_letter_code
_entity_poly.pdbx_strand_id
1 'polypeptide(L)'
;MLIAIPRSNFAHLPTPVEALPRLSEILGGPRLLIKRDDQTGLAFGGNKTRKLEFLVAEAHDQGARTLVSGGALQSNHCRQTAAAAARFGFKCILVLTGDKPRQPSANLLLDELFGAQVIYVAERKDRDRILQETFDQAAEKEMRPYLVPYGGSSPTGALGYAFAMKELIEQNLQADWIVFATSSGGTHAGLLLGQRVFGYKGKILGISIDESEEWLKQHVSELASLASEKLVRRIEFTPGEVLANANYCSAGYGVLTEREREAIRLFATHEGLLLDPVYTGRAAAGMIDLIRKRFFKTDETVLFLHTGGQPALFADQYANKI
;
A
#
# COMPACT_ATOMS: atom_id res chain seq x y z
N MET A 1 19.97 14.35 -13.50
CA MET A 1 18.83 15.30 -13.57
C MET A 1 17.55 14.50 -13.47
N LEU A 2 16.53 15.01 -12.79
CA LEU A 2 15.22 14.34 -12.71
C LEU A 2 14.48 14.50 -14.04
N ILE A 3 13.78 13.45 -14.47
CA ILE A 3 12.87 13.47 -15.62
C ILE A 3 11.57 14.17 -15.19
N ALA A 4 10.97 14.98 -16.05
CA ALA A 4 9.66 15.57 -15.80
C ALA A 4 8.59 14.46 -15.86
N ILE A 5 7.82 14.30 -14.78
CA ILE A 5 6.83 13.23 -14.66
C ILE A 5 5.45 13.85 -14.43
N PRO A 6 4.44 13.51 -15.25
CA PRO A 6 3.06 13.88 -14.99
C PRO A 6 2.59 13.36 -13.62
N ARG A 7 2.02 14.25 -12.81
CA ARG A 7 1.46 13.93 -11.49
C ARG A 7 0.18 14.73 -11.28
N SER A 8 -0.92 14.04 -11.01
CA SER A 8 -2.18 14.63 -10.60
C SER A 8 -2.12 14.87 -9.09
N ASN A 9 -1.88 16.10 -8.64
CA ASN A 9 -1.73 16.41 -7.21
C ASN A 9 -3.10 16.48 -6.52
N PHE A 10 -3.51 15.40 -5.85
CA PHE A 10 -4.78 15.32 -5.12
C PHE A 10 -4.68 14.63 -3.76
N ALA A 11 -3.53 14.04 -3.43
CA ALA A 11 -3.28 13.53 -2.09
C ALA A 11 -3.09 14.70 -1.11
N HIS A 12 -3.56 14.55 0.13
CA HIS A 12 -3.29 15.51 1.19
C HIS A 12 -1.85 15.32 1.69
N LEU A 13 -0.93 16.14 1.17
CA LEU A 13 0.50 16.07 1.43
C LEU A 13 1.06 17.43 1.92
N PRO A 14 2.15 17.44 2.70
CA PRO A 14 2.84 16.27 3.24
C PRO A 14 2.04 15.59 4.36
N THR A 15 2.07 14.26 4.47
CA THR A 15 1.36 13.58 5.56
C THR A 15 2.09 13.80 6.90
N PRO A 16 1.39 13.87 8.04
CA PRO A 16 2.04 14.08 9.33
C PRO A 16 3.00 12.95 9.72
N VAL A 17 3.99 13.29 10.55
CA VAL A 17 4.75 12.34 11.35
C VAL A 17 4.55 12.65 12.82
N GLU A 18 4.15 11.64 13.57
CA GLU A 18 3.77 11.76 14.98
C GLU A 18 4.67 10.85 15.82
N ALA A 19 4.96 11.24 17.06
CA ALA A 19 5.61 10.34 18.01
C ALA A 19 4.59 9.35 18.59
N LEU A 20 5.05 8.14 18.92
CA LEU A 20 4.27 7.13 19.64
C LEU A 20 4.87 6.91 21.05
N PRO A 21 4.78 7.90 21.96
CA PRO A 21 5.49 7.86 23.23
C PRO A 21 4.99 6.76 24.16
N ARG A 22 3.67 6.50 24.20
CA ARG A 22 3.08 5.50 25.10
C ARG A 22 3.43 4.09 24.65
N LEU A 23 3.42 3.85 23.34
CA LEU A 23 3.82 2.58 22.77
C LEU A 23 5.34 2.34 22.94
N SER A 24 6.15 3.39 22.79
CA SER A 24 7.60 3.31 23.06
C SER A 24 7.87 2.89 24.51
N GLU A 25 7.17 3.52 25.47
CA GLU A 25 7.28 3.23 26.90
C GLU A 25 6.86 1.78 27.22
N ILE A 26 5.67 1.37 26.78
CA ILE A 26 5.10 0.05 27.10
C ILE A 26 5.94 -1.09 26.51
N LEU A 27 6.53 -0.89 25.33
CA LEU A 27 7.37 -1.90 24.69
C LEU A 27 8.82 -1.90 25.22
N GLY A 28 9.23 -0.87 25.98
CA GLY A 28 10.58 -0.76 26.55
C GLY A 28 11.69 -0.80 25.49
N GLY A 29 11.45 -0.20 24.32
CA GLY A 29 12.24 -0.37 23.10
C GLY A 29 12.78 0.94 22.51
N PRO A 30 13.01 0.98 21.18
CA PRO A 30 13.48 2.19 20.49
C PRO A 30 12.45 3.32 20.58
N ARG A 31 12.87 4.54 20.19
CA ARG A 31 11.93 5.63 19.95
C ARG A 31 11.03 5.30 18.76
N LEU A 32 9.72 5.33 18.95
CA LEU A 32 8.75 5.06 17.88
C LEU A 32 8.14 6.34 17.32
N LEU A 33 8.09 6.41 16.00
CA LEU A 33 7.37 7.41 15.22
C LEU A 33 6.36 6.72 14.29
N ILE A 34 5.38 7.47 13.80
CA ILE A 34 4.45 7.01 12.77
C ILE A 34 4.32 8.03 11.63
N LYS A 35 4.40 7.57 10.39
CA LYS A 35 4.09 8.36 9.18
C LYS A 35 2.66 8.09 8.75
N ARG A 36 1.82 9.13 8.75
CA ARG A 36 0.35 9.05 8.62
C ARG A 36 -0.14 8.99 7.17
N ASP A 37 0.35 8.02 6.42
CA ASP A 37 -0.10 7.79 5.04
C ASP A 37 -1.52 7.22 4.92
N ASP A 38 -2.16 6.91 6.04
CA ASP A 38 -3.61 6.74 6.15
C ASP A 38 -4.37 8.05 5.87
N GLN A 39 -3.76 9.21 6.10
CA GLN A 39 -4.39 10.53 5.98
C GLN A 39 -4.24 11.19 4.59
N THR A 40 -4.01 10.41 3.53
CA THR A 40 -3.83 10.94 2.16
C THR A 40 -5.13 11.46 1.51
N GLY A 41 -6.28 11.30 2.16
CA GLY A 41 -7.53 12.03 1.85
C GLY A 41 -8.51 11.33 0.90
N LEU A 42 -8.04 10.64 -0.15
CA LEU A 42 -8.96 10.03 -1.14
C LEU A 42 -9.68 8.80 -0.56
N ALA A 43 -10.99 8.93 -0.32
CA ALA A 43 -11.86 7.85 0.16
C ALA A 43 -11.33 7.16 1.42
N PHE A 44 -11.09 7.90 2.50
CA PHE A 44 -10.38 7.46 3.72
C PHE A 44 -8.87 7.23 3.55
N GLY A 45 -8.29 7.58 2.40
CA GLY A 45 -6.86 7.60 2.18
C GLY A 45 -6.18 6.23 2.21
N GLY A 46 -4.88 6.27 2.47
CA GLY A 46 -3.96 5.15 2.39
C GLY A 46 -2.88 5.33 1.32
N ASN A 47 -1.98 4.36 1.27
CA ASN A 47 -0.80 4.39 0.40
C ASN A 47 -1.10 4.44 -1.10
N LYS A 48 -2.24 3.91 -1.56
CA LYS A 48 -2.54 3.82 -3.00
C LYS A 48 -2.84 5.20 -3.59
N THR A 49 -3.35 6.14 -2.80
CA THR A 49 -3.57 7.53 -3.23
C THR A 49 -2.29 8.13 -3.81
N ARG A 50 -1.13 7.97 -3.15
CA ARG A 50 0.17 8.45 -3.65
C ARG A 50 0.55 7.84 -5.00
N LYS A 51 0.26 6.54 -5.20
CA LYS A 51 0.53 5.86 -6.47
C LYS A 51 -0.43 6.34 -7.58
N LEU A 52 -1.70 6.53 -7.23
CA LEU A 52 -2.75 6.96 -8.14
C LEU A 52 -2.53 8.37 -8.67
N GLU A 53 -1.84 9.27 -7.95
CA GLU A 53 -1.45 10.57 -8.50
C GLU A 53 -0.66 10.45 -9.82
N PHE A 54 0.19 9.42 -9.94
CA PHE A 54 0.97 9.14 -11.13
C PHE A 54 0.19 8.29 -12.14
N LEU A 55 -0.52 7.26 -11.68
CA LEU A 55 -1.27 6.35 -12.56
C LEU A 55 -2.45 7.05 -13.23
N VAL A 56 -3.16 7.94 -12.53
CA VAL A 56 -4.24 8.75 -13.13
C VAL A 56 -3.70 9.73 -14.15
N ALA A 57 -2.53 10.34 -13.88
CA ALA A 57 -1.88 11.22 -14.83
C ALA A 57 -1.47 10.45 -16.10
N GLU A 58 -0.88 9.27 -15.95
CA GLU A 58 -0.52 8.39 -17.08
C GLU A 58 -1.76 7.92 -17.86
N ALA A 59 -2.86 7.57 -17.17
CA ALA A 59 -4.11 7.19 -17.81
C ALA A 59 -4.72 8.34 -18.65
N HIS A 60 -4.68 9.58 -18.13
CA HIS A 60 -5.13 10.74 -18.88
C HIS A 60 -4.26 11.03 -20.10
N ASP A 61 -2.94 10.94 -19.97
CA ASP A 61 -1.98 11.15 -21.06
C ASP A 61 -2.19 10.13 -22.20
N GLN A 62 -2.54 8.89 -21.84
CA GLN A 62 -2.91 7.84 -22.80
C GLN A 62 -4.35 7.98 -23.35
N GLY A 63 -5.10 9.02 -22.97
CA GLY A 63 -6.46 9.27 -23.46
C GLY A 63 -7.51 8.29 -22.93
N ALA A 64 -7.24 7.62 -21.81
CA ALA A 64 -8.15 6.65 -21.21
C ALA A 64 -9.43 7.30 -20.67
N ARG A 65 -10.51 6.52 -20.63
CA ARG A 65 -11.83 6.91 -20.09
C ARG A 65 -12.41 5.91 -19.10
N THR A 66 -11.76 4.75 -18.94
CA THR A 66 -12.17 3.72 -18.00
C THR A 66 -10.94 3.20 -17.24
N LEU A 67 -11.00 3.15 -15.92
CA LEU A 67 -10.00 2.45 -15.11
C LEU A 67 -10.47 1.02 -14.86
N VAL A 68 -9.63 0.04 -15.20
CA VAL A 68 -9.86 -1.38 -14.94
C VAL A 68 -8.84 -1.86 -13.91
N SER A 69 -9.27 -2.53 -12.86
CA SER A 69 -8.36 -3.08 -11.84
C SER A 69 -8.92 -4.33 -11.18
N GLY A 70 -8.13 -4.99 -10.34
CA GLY A 70 -8.55 -6.18 -9.61
C GLY A 70 -7.97 -6.28 -8.20
N GLY A 71 -8.62 -7.08 -7.37
CA GLY A 71 -8.24 -7.29 -5.98
C GLY A 71 -9.15 -8.25 -5.22
N ALA A 72 -9.03 -8.32 -3.90
CA ALA A 72 -10.02 -8.98 -3.05
C ALA A 72 -11.26 -8.08 -2.86
N LEU A 73 -12.39 -8.65 -2.41
CA LEU A 73 -13.61 -7.88 -2.08
C LEU A 73 -13.35 -6.66 -1.17
N GLN A 74 -12.43 -6.80 -0.21
CA GLN A 74 -12.08 -5.74 0.73
C GLN A 74 -10.79 -5.00 0.34
N SER A 75 -10.48 -4.93 -0.96
CA SER A 75 -9.26 -4.31 -1.46
C SER A 75 -9.25 -2.80 -1.26
N ASN A 76 -8.34 -2.32 -0.39
CA ASN A 76 -8.06 -0.89 -0.22
C ASN A 76 -7.63 -0.19 -1.52
N HIS A 77 -7.05 -0.96 -2.45
CA HIS A 77 -6.62 -0.50 -3.78
C HIS A 77 -7.80 -0.26 -4.71
N CYS A 78 -8.75 -1.20 -4.74
CA CYS A 78 -9.94 -1.09 -5.57
C CYS A 78 -10.80 0.10 -5.14
N ARG A 79 -11.03 0.27 -3.83
CA ARG A 79 -11.70 1.45 -3.26
C ARG A 79 -11.05 2.77 -3.67
N GLN A 80 -9.73 2.89 -3.55
CA GLN A 80 -9.05 4.13 -3.95
C GLN A 80 -9.05 4.34 -5.47
N THR A 81 -9.01 3.25 -6.26
CA THR A 81 -9.10 3.32 -7.73
C THR A 81 -10.50 3.76 -8.18
N ALA A 82 -11.55 3.21 -7.59
CA ALA A 82 -12.94 3.62 -7.85
C ALA A 82 -13.17 5.08 -7.45
N ALA A 83 -12.67 5.49 -6.29
CA ALA A 83 -12.73 6.89 -5.85
C ALA A 83 -11.98 7.85 -6.80
N ALA A 84 -10.79 7.45 -7.27
CA ALA A 84 -10.04 8.23 -8.25
C ALA A 84 -10.81 8.31 -9.59
N ALA A 85 -11.38 7.19 -10.04
CA ALA A 85 -12.19 7.16 -11.25
C ALA A 85 -13.36 8.15 -11.16
N ALA A 86 -14.14 8.08 -10.09
CA ALA A 86 -15.26 9.00 -9.85
C ALA A 86 -14.81 10.47 -9.80
N ARG A 87 -13.71 10.77 -9.09
CA ARG A 87 -13.19 12.14 -8.95
C ARG A 87 -12.71 12.74 -10.27
N PHE A 88 -12.11 11.93 -11.14
CA PHE A 88 -11.48 12.38 -12.39
C PHE A 88 -12.30 12.05 -13.65
N GLY A 89 -13.55 11.60 -13.49
CA GLY A 89 -14.48 11.37 -14.59
C GLY A 89 -14.17 10.13 -15.44
N PHE A 90 -13.48 9.13 -14.89
CA PHE A 90 -13.36 7.82 -15.52
C PHE A 90 -14.54 6.93 -15.11
N LYS A 91 -14.95 6.03 -16.00
CA LYS A 91 -15.68 4.81 -15.58
C LYS A 91 -14.73 3.91 -14.78
N CYS A 92 -15.26 3.02 -13.96
CA CYS A 92 -14.45 2.05 -13.22
C CYS A 92 -15.03 0.64 -13.34
N ILE A 93 -14.16 -0.33 -13.66
CA ILE A 93 -14.48 -1.75 -13.65
C ILE A 93 -13.50 -2.46 -12.70
N LEU A 94 -14.03 -3.20 -11.74
CA LEU A 94 -13.27 -3.90 -10.71
C LEU A 94 -13.52 -5.40 -10.80
N VAL A 95 -12.46 -6.18 -10.97
CA VAL A 95 -12.50 -7.65 -10.93
C VAL A 95 -12.08 -8.13 -9.54
N LEU A 96 -13.06 -8.52 -8.73
CA LEU A 96 -12.89 -8.81 -7.30
C LEU A 96 -13.00 -10.29 -6.99
N THR A 97 -12.02 -10.84 -6.28
CA THR A 97 -12.05 -12.22 -5.78
C THR A 97 -12.91 -12.34 -4.53
N GLY A 98 -13.90 -13.23 -4.57
CA GLY A 98 -14.84 -13.58 -3.50
C GLY A 98 -16.29 -13.61 -4.00
N ASP A 99 -17.15 -14.26 -3.24
CA ASP A 99 -18.58 -14.34 -3.55
C ASP A 99 -19.27 -12.98 -3.38
N LYS A 100 -20.24 -12.69 -4.25
CA LYS A 100 -21.07 -11.49 -4.11
C LYS A 100 -21.84 -11.55 -2.78
N PRO A 101 -21.60 -10.64 -1.83
CA PRO A 101 -22.32 -10.66 -0.58
C PRO A 101 -23.76 -10.17 -0.77
N ARG A 102 -24.66 -10.58 0.13
CA ARG A 102 -26.05 -10.09 0.14
C ARG A 102 -26.12 -8.58 0.42
N GLN A 103 -25.26 -8.10 1.30
CA GLN A 103 -25.10 -6.67 1.62
C GLN A 103 -23.61 -6.33 1.54
N PRO A 104 -23.22 -5.32 0.75
CA PRO A 104 -21.83 -4.88 0.72
C PRO A 104 -21.48 -4.15 2.03
N SER A 105 -20.27 -4.38 2.53
CA SER A 105 -19.72 -3.69 3.71
C SER A 105 -18.34 -3.12 3.41
N ALA A 106 -17.92 -2.13 4.20
CA ALA A 106 -16.59 -1.53 4.15
C ALA A 106 -16.14 -1.12 2.73
N ASN A 107 -15.02 -1.64 2.22
CA ASN A 107 -14.47 -1.23 0.94
C ASN A 107 -15.40 -1.53 -0.24
N LEU A 108 -16.09 -2.67 -0.24
CA LEU A 108 -17.01 -3.03 -1.32
C LEU A 108 -18.23 -2.07 -1.37
N LEU A 109 -18.75 -1.67 -0.20
CA LEU A 109 -19.80 -0.67 -0.13
C LEU A 109 -19.34 0.66 -0.76
N LEU A 110 -18.10 1.05 -0.47
CA LEU A 110 -17.51 2.27 -1.04
C LEU A 110 -17.27 2.13 -2.55
N ASP A 111 -16.83 0.98 -3.05
CA ASP A 111 -16.69 0.71 -4.48
C ASP A 111 -18.02 0.95 -5.22
N GLU A 112 -19.12 0.43 -4.68
CA GLU A 112 -20.47 0.62 -5.25
C GLU A 112 -20.94 2.08 -5.16
N LEU A 113 -20.67 2.77 -4.04
CA LEU A 113 -21.00 4.20 -3.88
C LEU A 113 -20.24 5.10 -4.86
N PHE A 114 -19.01 4.73 -5.23
CA PHE A 114 -18.24 5.42 -6.27
C PHE A 114 -18.66 5.04 -7.70
N GLY A 115 -19.67 4.18 -7.85
CA GLY A 115 -20.21 3.80 -9.15
C GLY A 115 -19.35 2.79 -9.91
N ALA A 116 -18.50 2.03 -9.23
CA ALA A 116 -17.71 0.99 -9.89
C ALA A 116 -18.59 -0.18 -10.34
N GLN A 117 -18.35 -0.67 -11.55
CA GLN A 117 -18.89 -1.96 -12.00
C GLN A 117 -18.04 -3.08 -11.39
N VAL A 118 -18.64 -3.94 -10.58
CA VAL A 118 -17.95 -5.06 -9.94
C VAL A 118 -18.21 -6.38 -10.69
N ILE A 119 -17.14 -7.05 -11.08
CA ILE A 119 -17.13 -8.41 -11.61
C ILE A 119 -16.58 -9.32 -10.52
N TYR A 120 -17.40 -10.27 -10.07
CA TYR A 120 -17.04 -11.19 -9.00
C TYR A 120 -16.37 -12.44 -9.56
N VAL A 121 -15.29 -12.88 -8.92
CA VAL A 121 -14.52 -14.07 -9.28
C VAL A 121 -14.43 -15.00 -8.07
N ALA A 122 -14.90 -16.24 -8.19
CA ALA A 122 -14.91 -17.18 -7.06
C ALA A 122 -13.49 -17.51 -6.56
N GLU A 123 -12.55 -17.78 -7.46
CA GLU A 123 -11.19 -18.22 -7.11
C GLU A 123 -10.10 -17.22 -7.50
N ARG A 124 -9.11 -17.01 -6.62
CA ARG A 124 -7.98 -16.10 -6.86
C ARG A 124 -7.21 -16.46 -8.15
N LYS A 125 -7.10 -17.75 -8.48
CA LYS A 125 -6.38 -18.25 -9.67
C LYS A 125 -6.95 -17.75 -10.99
N ASP A 126 -8.25 -17.44 -11.03
CA ASP A 126 -8.95 -17.01 -12.24
C ASP A 126 -8.95 -15.48 -12.41
N ARG A 127 -8.61 -14.73 -11.35
CA ARG A 127 -8.72 -13.27 -11.33
C ARG A 127 -7.93 -12.60 -12.45
N ASP A 128 -6.67 -13.01 -12.67
CA ASP A 128 -5.79 -12.33 -13.62
C ASP A 128 -6.22 -12.59 -15.07
N ARG A 129 -6.70 -13.81 -15.36
CA ARG A 129 -7.31 -14.14 -16.65
C ARG A 129 -8.57 -13.29 -16.89
N ILE A 130 -9.49 -13.25 -15.93
CA ILE A 130 -10.75 -12.49 -16.06
C ILE A 130 -10.48 -10.98 -16.11
N LEU A 131 -9.46 -10.49 -15.42
CA LEU A 131 -9.02 -9.10 -15.50
C LEU A 131 -8.56 -8.74 -16.91
N GLN A 132 -7.77 -9.61 -17.54
CA GLN A 132 -7.34 -9.43 -18.92
C GLN A 132 -8.55 -9.49 -19.88
N GLU A 133 -9.41 -10.50 -19.76
CA GLU A 133 -10.64 -10.62 -20.57
C GLU A 133 -11.53 -9.37 -20.43
N THR A 134 -11.66 -8.83 -19.21
CA THR A 134 -12.42 -7.60 -18.94
C THR A 134 -11.80 -6.38 -19.60
N PHE A 135 -10.47 -6.26 -19.56
CA PHE A 135 -9.74 -5.18 -20.23
C PHE A 135 -9.94 -5.24 -21.74
N ASP A 136 -9.78 -6.42 -22.34
CA ASP A 136 -9.93 -6.64 -23.78
C ASP A 136 -11.36 -6.33 -24.25
N GLN A 137 -12.38 -6.82 -23.51
CA GLN A 137 -13.79 -6.52 -23.80
C GLN A 137 -14.11 -5.02 -23.68
N ALA A 138 -13.49 -4.31 -22.72
CA ALA A 138 -13.67 -2.87 -22.59
C ALA A 138 -13.02 -2.12 -23.77
N ALA A 139 -11.88 -2.62 -24.29
CA ALA A 139 -11.22 -2.07 -25.47
C ALA A 139 -12.06 -2.29 -26.73
N GLU A 140 -12.60 -3.50 -26.93
CA GLU A 140 -13.52 -3.83 -28.05
C GLU A 140 -14.78 -2.96 -28.07
N LYS A 141 -15.27 -2.56 -26.89
CA LYS A 141 -16.41 -1.63 -26.73
C LYS A 141 -16.01 -0.16 -26.79
N GLU A 142 -14.78 0.14 -27.24
CA GLU A 142 -14.23 1.49 -27.35
C GLU A 142 -14.29 2.30 -26.04
N MET A 143 -14.27 1.63 -24.88
CA MET A 143 -14.34 2.28 -23.57
C MET A 143 -13.02 2.93 -23.13
N ARG A 144 -11.96 2.80 -23.96
CA ARG A 144 -10.59 3.31 -23.73
C ARG A 144 -10.08 2.93 -22.33
N PRO A 145 -9.93 1.63 -22.05
CA PRO A 145 -9.52 1.16 -20.73
C PRO A 145 -8.04 1.45 -20.46
N TYR A 146 -7.74 1.77 -19.20
CA TYR A 146 -6.39 1.77 -18.64
C TYR A 146 -6.35 0.76 -17.50
N LEU A 147 -5.41 -0.17 -17.56
CA LEU A 147 -5.22 -1.18 -16.53
C LEU A 147 -4.42 -0.59 -15.38
N VAL A 148 -5.07 -0.40 -14.24
CA VAL A 148 -4.41 -0.11 -12.98
C VAL A 148 -3.98 -1.44 -12.37
N PRO A 149 -2.68 -1.80 -12.34
CA PRO A 149 -2.24 -3.12 -11.90
C PRO A 149 -2.55 -3.35 -10.42
N TYR A 150 -2.54 -4.61 -10.00
CA TYR A 150 -2.81 -5.00 -8.61
C TYR A 150 -1.99 -4.18 -7.61
N GLY A 151 -2.69 -3.52 -6.67
CA GLY A 151 -2.06 -2.66 -5.67
C GLY A 151 -1.43 -1.38 -6.20
N GLY A 152 -1.69 -1.02 -7.47
CA GLY A 152 -1.05 0.10 -8.18
C GLY A 152 0.46 -0.10 -8.32
N SER A 153 0.93 -1.35 -8.29
CA SER A 153 2.35 -1.67 -8.28
C SER A 153 2.86 -1.81 -9.71
N SER A 154 3.37 -0.70 -10.23
CA SER A 154 4.03 -0.59 -11.52
C SER A 154 5.21 0.38 -11.40
N PRO A 155 6.08 0.46 -12.42
CA PRO A 155 7.12 1.49 -12.46
C PRO A 155 6.58 2.90 -12.20
N THR A 156 5.44 3.25 -12.80
CA THR A 156 4.75 4.55 -12.60
C THR A 156 4.20 4.69 -11.19
N GLY A 157 3.50 3.69 -10.67
CA GLY A 157 2.92 3.75 -9.33
C GLY A 157 3.97 3.82 -8.21
N ALA A 158 5.14 3.18 -8.41
CA ALA A 158 6.24 3.22 -7.45
C ALA A 158 6.79 4.63 -7.22
N LEU A 159 6.67 5.54 -8.20
CA LEU A 159 7.09 6.94 -8.08
C LEU A 159 6.40 7.65 -6.91
N GLY A 160 5.15 7.28 -6.61
CA GLY A 160 4.40 7.80 -5.46
C GLY A 160 5.16 7.66 -4.14
N TYR A 161 5.88 6.54 -3.96
CA TYR A 161 6.67 6.29 -2.76
C TYR A 161 8.13 6.72 -2.87
N ALA A 162 8.66 6.87 -4.09
CA ALA A 162 9.94 7.56 -4.28
C ALA A 162 9.83 9.02 -3.81
N PHE A 163 8.76 9.71 -4.20
CA PHE A 163 8.48 11.07 -3.73
C PHE A 163 8.01 11.13 -2.28
N ALA A 164 7.42 10.07 -1.71
CA ALA A 164 7.17 10.00 -0.27
C ALA A 164 8.48 9.99 0.54
N MET A 165 9.55 9.37 0.02
CA MET A 165 10.87 9.43 0.66
C MET A 165 11.46 10.85 0.59
N LYS A 166 11.33 11.52 -0.56
CA LYS A 166 11.72 12.93 -0.70
C LYS A 166 10.98 13.81 0.30
N GLU A 167 9.67 13.61 0.42
CA GLU A 167 8.82 14.31 1.39
C GLU A 167 9.31 14.10 2.83
N LEU A 168 9.65 12.86 3.21
CA LEU A 168 10.16 12.55 4.55
C LEU A 168 11.49 13.29 4.85
N ILE A 169 12.40 13.34 3.87
CA ILE A 169 13.66 14.09 3.98
C ILE A 169 13.38 15.59 4.15
N GLU A 170 12.45 16.15 3.36
CA GLU A 170 12.05 17.56 3.43
C GLU A 170 11.35 17.93 4.74
N GLN A 171 10.72 16.96 5.40
CA GLN A 171 10.20 17.10 6.76
C GLN A 171 11.30 17.06 7.85
N ASN A 172 12.59 16.98 7.46
CA ASN A 172 13.76 16.89 8.34
C ASN A 172 13.70 15.71 9.31
N LEU A 173 13.12 14.59 8.87
CA LEU A 173 12.98 13.39 9.69
C LEU A 173 13.95 12.31 9.22
N GLN A 174 14.81 11.90 10.16
CA GLN A 174 15.73 10.78 9.98
C GLN A 174 15.41 9.72 11.03
N ALA A 175 14.96 8.56 10.57
CA ALA A 175 14.82 7.36 11.39
C ALA A 175 15.86 6.32 10.95
N ASP A 176 16.32 5.50 11.89
CA ASP A 176 17.25 4.40 11.60
C ASP A 176 16.55 3.28 10.83
N TRP A 177 15.25 3.10 11.09
CA TRP A 177 14.41 2.10 10.44
C TRP A 177 13.06 2.67 10.01
N ILE A 178 12.60 2.28 8.82
CA ILE A 178 11.22 2.43 8.36
C ILE A 178 10.61 1.04 8.28
N VAL A 179 9.52 0.80 9.01
CA VAL A 179 8.82 -0.49 9.04
C VAL A 179 7.41 -0.35 8.49
N PHE A 180 7.00 -1.25 7.61
CA PHE A 180 5.72 -1.14 6.90
C PHE A 180 5.26 -2.48 6.31
N ALA A 181 4.01 -2.54 5.86
CA ALA A 181 3.46 -3.71 5.16
C ALA A 181 3.94 -3.77 3.70
N THR A 182 4.46 -4.91 3.26
CA THR A 182 4.76 -5.20 1.84
C THR A 182 3.98 -6.42 1.35
N SER A 183 3.45 -6.32 0.12
CA SER A 183 2.69 -7.38 -0.56
C SER A 183 3.02 -7.25 -2.05
N SER A 184 2.14 -6.60 -2.84
CA SER A 184 2.39 -6.26 -4.27
C SER A 184 3.66 -5.46 -4.63
N GLY A 185 4.55 -5.14 -3.70
CA GLY A 185 5.89 -4.60 -3.98
C GLY A 185 6.01 -3.09 -4.26
N GLY A 186 5.03 -2.44 -4.93
CA GLY A 186 5.23 -1.07 -5.43
C GLY A 186 5.51 0.02 -4.38
N THR A 187 5.00 -0.14 -3.15
CA THR A 187 5.34 0.77 -2.04
C THR A 187 6.80 0.59 -1.64
N HIS A 188 7.25 -0.66 -1.49
CA HIS A 188 8.61 -1.03 -1.12
C HIS A 188 9.62 -0.57 -2.19
N ALA A 189 9.33 -0.87 -3.46
CA ALA A 189 10.15 -0.47 -4.59
C ALA A 189 10.30 1.05 -4.68
N GLY A 190 9.20 1.79 -4.47
CA GLY A 190 9.22 3.24 -4.43
C GLY A 190 10.07 3.80 -3.29
N LEU A 191 9.93 3.27 -2.07
CA LEU A 191 10.75 3.69 -0.93
C LEU A 191 12.24 3.42 -1.18
N LEU A 192 12.60 2.26 -1.74
CA LEU A 192 13.97 1.89 -2.07
C LEU A 192 14.56 2.81 -3.15
N LEU A 193 13.79 3.08 -4.22
CA LEU A 193 14.17 4.01 -5.27
C LEU A 193 14.39 5.43 -4.70
N GLY A 194 13.44 5.92 -3.90
CA GLY A 194 13.53 7.23 -3.26
C GLY A 194 14.72 7.33 -2.31
N GLN A 195 15.01 6.27 -1.55
CA GLN A 195 16.19 6.22 -0.68
C GLN A 195 17.47 6.40 -1.47
N ARG A 196 17.63 5.69 -2.59
CA ARG A 196 18.81 5.77 -3.46
C ARG A 196 18.93 7.14 -4.15
N VAL A 197 17.83 7.66 -4.69
CA VAL A 197 17.83 8.90 -5.49
C VAL A 197 17.96 10.15 -4.64
N PHE A 198 17.27 10.21 -3.50
CA PHE A 198 17.24 11.39 -2.63
C PHE A 198 18.18 11.29 -1.43
N GLY A 199 18.83 10.14 -1.22
CA GLY A 199 19.92 9.99 -0.26
C GLY A 199 19.49 9.75 1.19
N TYR A 200 18.33 9.14 1.43
CA TYR A 200 17.90 8.74 2.78
C TYR A 200 18.81 7.66 3.35
N LYS A 201 19.18 7.77 4.64
CA LYS A 201 20.19 6.88 5.26
C LYS A 201 19.63 5.73 6.09
N GLY A 202 18.37 5.81 6.49
CA GLY A 202 17.73 4.78 7.31
C GLY A 202 17.41 3.53 6.50
N LYS A 203 17.33 2.38 7.18
CA LYS A 203 16.98 1.09 6.57
C LYS A 203 15.47 0.98 6.36
N ILE A 204 15.06 0.27 5.32
CA ILE A 204 13.66 0.07 4.96
C ILE A 204 13.35 -1.41 5.11
N LEU A 205 12.47 -1.78 6.03
CA LEU A 205 12.09 -3.16 6.32
C LEU A 205 10.60 -3.38 6.01
N GLY A 206 10.33 -4.16 4.97
CA GLY A 206 8.99 -4.60 4.64
C GLY A 206 8.59 -5.87 5.41
N ILE A 207 7.54 -5.80 6.20
CA ILE A 207 6.89 -6.99 6.77
C ILE A 207 5.95 -7.58 5.71
N SER A 208 6.21 -8.82 5.30
CA SER A 208 5.41 -9.49 4.29
C SER A 208 3.99 -9.74 4.79
N ILE A 209 3.02 -9.50 3.92
CA ILE A 209 1.63 -9.84 4.18
C ILE A 209 1.29 -11.24 3.67
N ASP A 210 1.77 -11.63 2.50
CA ASP A 210 1.34 -12.89 1.88
C ASP A 210 2.38 -13.59 1.00
N GLU A 211 3.56 -12.99 0.83
CA GLU A 211 4.56 -13.46 -0.13
C GLU A 211 5.85 -13.93 0.58
N SER A 212 6.60 -14.82 -0.08
CA SER A 212 7.90 -15.27 0.45
C SER A 212 8.92 -14.13 0.45
N GLU A 213 9.94 -14.26 1.31
CA GLU A 213 11.02 -13.28 1.36
C GLU A 213 11.80 -13.25 0.04
N GLU A 214 12.08 -14.40 -0.57
CA GLU A 214 12.78 -14.50 -1.86
C GLU A 214 11.99 -13.82 -2.97
N TRP A 215 10.68 -14.10 -3.04
CA TRP A 215 9.81 -13.49 -4.05
C TRP A 215 9.78 -11.97 -3.91
N LEU A 216 9.62 -11.46 -2.67
CA LEU A 216 9.62 -10.03 -2.41
C LEU A 216 10.95 -9.38 -2.79
N LYS A 217 12.07 -9.98 -2.43
CA LYS A 217 13.40 -9.46 -2.76
C LYS A 217 13.61 -9.37 -4.27
N GLN A 218 13.25 -10.43 -5.00
CA GLN A 218 13.34 -10.45 -6.46
C GLN A 218 12.43 -9.40 -7.08
N HIS A 219 11.12 -9.47 -6.77
CA HIS A 219 10.12 -8.62 -7.40
C HIS A 219 10.32 -7.12 -7.08
N VAL A 220 10.65 -6.77 -5.83
CA VAL A 220 10.84 -5.38 -5.42
C VAL A 220 12.09 -4.77 -6.06
N SER A 221 13.19 -5.53 -6.16
CA SER A 221 14.42 -5.03 -6.80
C SER A 221 14.22 -4.79 -8.29
N GLU A 222 13.61 -5.74 -9.00
CA GLU A 222 13.24 -5.57 -10.42
C GLU A 222 12.32 -4.36 -10.63
N LEU A 223 11.28 -4.23 -9.81
CA LEU A 223 10.33 -3.12 -9.91
C LEU A 223 10.98 -1.77 -9.62
N ALA A 224 11.92 -1.70 -8.67
CA ALA A 224 12.68 -0.48 -8.37
C ALA A 224 13.62 -0.11 -9.53
N SER A 225 14.28 -1.10 -10.15
CA SER A 225 15.11 -0.88 -11.34
C SER A 225 14.30 -0.29 -12.49
N LEU A 226 13.14 -0.88 -12.80
CA LEU A 226 12.25 -0.38 -13.86
C LEU A 226 11.65 1.00 -13.52
N ALA A 227 11.26 1.23 -12.26
CA ALA A 227 10.75 2.52 -11.82
C ALA A 227 11.81 3.64 -11.95
N SER A 228 13.09 3.30 -11.78
CA SER A 228 14.18 4.28 -11.87
C SER A 228 14.25 4.96 -13.23
N GLU A 229 13.93 4.25 -14.32
CA GLU A 229 13.95 4.77 -15.71
C GLU A 229 12.95 5.90 -15.93
N LYS A 230 11.88 5.95 -15.14
CA LYS A 230 10.89 7.03 -15.21
C LYS A 230 11.32 8.29 -14.46
N LEU A 231 12.32 8.20 -13.58
CA LEU A 231 12.74 9.29 -12.70
C LEU A 231 14.14 9.82 -13.03
N VAL A 232 15.06 8.93 -13.38
CA VAL A 232 16.49 9.19 -13.61
C VAL A 232 17.04 8.19 -14.65
N ARG A 233 18.35 8.25 -14.94
CA ARG A 233 19.02 7.17 -15.67
C ARG A 233 18.87 5.87 -14.87
N ARG A 234 18.59 4.76 -15.57
CA ARG A 234 18.41 3.42 -14.99
C ARG A 234 19.44 3.14 -13.90
N ILE A 235 18.94 2.76 -12.73
CA ILE A 235 19.70 2.28 -11.58
C ILE A 235 19.33 0.80 -11.41
N GLU A 236 20.33 -0.06 -11.33
CA GLU A 236 20.09 -1.46 -10.98
C GLU A 236 20.01 -1.61 -9.46
N PHE A 237 18.93 -2.25 -9.00
CA PHE A 237 18.76 -2.75 -7.65
C PHE A 237 18.87 -4.27 -7.67
N THR A 238 19.52 -4.83 -6.65
CA THR A 238 19.66 -6.28 -6.49
C THR A 238 18.78 -6.80 -5.36
N PRO A 239 18.39 -8.10 -5.36
CA PRO A 239 17.63 -8.70 -4.27
C PRO A 239 18.28 -8.54 -2.88
N GLY A 240 19.62 -8.44 -2.82
CA GLY A 240 20.37 -8.23 -1.57
C GLY A 240 20.18 -6.84 -0.93
N GLU A 241 19.67 -5.87 -1.69
CA GLU A 241 19.37 -4.51 -1.20
C GLU A 241 17.96 -4.41 -0.58
N VAL A 242 17.12 -5.42 -0.76
CA VAL A 242 15.74 -5.44 -0.28
C VAL A 242 15.68 -6.15 1.07
N LEU A 243 15.24 -5.45 2.12
CA LEU A 243 14.96 -6.08 3.42
C LEU A 243 13.46 -6.40 3.51
N ALA A 244 13.14 -7.68 3.43
CA ALA A 244 11.79 -8.21 3.65
C ALA A 244 11.82 -9.23 4.79
N ASN A 245 10.72 -9.36 5.53
CA ASN A 245 10.58 -10.35 6.59
C ASN A 245 9.23 -11.07 6.43
N ALA A 246 9.30 -12.36 6.10
CA ALA A 246 8.13 -13.21 5.86
C ALA A 246 7.70 -14.06 7.07
N ASN A 247 8.28 -13.84 8.26
CA ASN A 247 8.01 -14.66 9.44
C ASN A 247 6.60 -14.48 10.05
N TYR A 248 5.80 -13.55 9.50
CA TYR A 248 4.49 -13.18 10.02
C TYR A 248 3.34 -13.43 9.03
N CYS A 249 3.60 -14.04 7.86
CA CYS A 249 2.59 -14.23 6.82
C CYS A 249 2.08 -15.68 6.67
N SER A 250 2.52 -16.63 7.50
CA SER A 250 2.21 -18.05 7.37
C SER A 250 0.71 -18.38 7.46
N ALA A 251 -0.08 -17.56 8.15
CA ALA A 251 -1.54 -17.71 8.20
C ALA A 251 -2.23 -17.40 6.86
N GLY A 252 -1.52 -16.77 5.92
CA GLY A 252 -2.05 -16.39 4.61
C GLY A 252 -2.67 -14.99 4.56
N TYR A 253 -2.98 -14.58 3.35
CA TYR A 253 -3.56 -13.26 3.06
C TYR A 253 -4.94 -13.09 3.69
N GLY A 254 -5.18 -11.96 4.36
CA GLY A 254 -6.49 -11.62 4.92
C GLY A 254 -6.90 -12.40 6.17
N VAL A 255 -6.06 -13.31 6.68
CA VAL A 255 -6.33 -14.07 7.91
C VAL A 255 -5.89 -13.30 9.13
N LEU A 256 -6.84 -12.97 10.00
CA LEU A 256 -6.60 -12.22 11.24
C LEU A 256 -6.22 -13.18 12.38
N THR A 257 -4.99 -13.09 12.90
CA THR A 257 -4.49 -13.90 14.03
C THR A 257 -4.43 -13.07 15.31
N GLU A 258 -4.14 -13.72 16.45
CA GLU A 258 -3.98 -13.04 17.73
C GLU A 258 -2.87 -11.98 17.72
N ARG A 259 -1.84 -12.14 16.89
CA ARG A 259 -0.77 -11.15 16.76
C ARG A 259 -1.26 -9.84 16.16
N GLU A 260 -2.06 -9.91 15.10
CA GLU A 260 -2.68 -8.72 14.51
C GLU A 260 -3.69 -8.09 15.47
N ARG A 261 -4.49 -8.90 16.19
CA ARG A 261 -5.43 -8.38 17.20
C ARG A 261 -4.70 -7.62 18.30
N GLU A 262 -3.64 -8.20 18.83
CA GLU A 262 -2.79 -7.56 19.85
C GLU A 262 -2.25 -6.23 19.33
N ALA A 263 -1.67 -6.21 18.13
CA ALA A 263 -1.10 -5.00 17.55
C ALA A 263 -2.15 -3.91 17.32
N ILE A 264 -3.32 -4.26 16.79
CA ILE A 264 -4.44 -3.33 16.59
C ILE A 264 -4.90 -2.75 17.93
N ARG A 265 -5.05 -3.59 18.96
CA ARG A 265 -5.48 -3.14 20.30
C ARG A 265 -4.44 -2.24 20.96
N LEU A 266 -3.15 -2.55 20.84
CA LEU A 266 -2.08 -1.71 21.40
C LEU A 266 -2.08 -0.31 20.77
N PHE A 267 -2.12 -0.20 19.44
CA PHE A 267 -2.19 1.09 18.76
C PHE A 267 -3.47 1.85 19.12
N ALA A 268 -4.62 1.17 19.15
CA ALA A 268 -5.90 1.80 19.44
C ALA A 268 -5.96 2.33 20.89
N THR A 269 -5.55 1.53 21.87
CA THR A 269 -5.72 1.85 23.30
C THR A 269 -4.61 2.73 23.88
N HIS A 270 -3.42 2.74 23.26
CA HIS A 270 -2.30 3.51 23.75
C HIS A 270 -2.01 4.77 22.95
N GLU A 271 -2.36 4.81 21.66
CA GLU A 271 -2.05 5.95 20.79
C GLU A 271 -3.30 6.52 20.08
N GLY A 272 -4.48 5.91 20.27
CA GLY A 272 -5.71 6.37 19.59
C GLY A 272 -5.67 6.15 18.07
N LEU A 273 -4.87 5.17 17.60
CA LEU A 273 -4.64 4.90 16.19
C LEU A 273 -5.26 3.58 15.76
N LEU A 274 -6.01 3.61 14.65
CA LEU A 274 -6.65 2.43 14.10
C LEU A 274 -5.81 1.84 12.97
N LEU A 275 -5.28 0.63 13.22
CA LEU A 275 -4.68 -0.21 12.19
C LEU A 275 -5.74 -1.12 11.56
N ASP A 276 -5.45 -1.65 10.37
CA ASP A 276 -6.33 -2.59 9.68
C ASP A 276 -5.97 -4.06 9.95
N PRO A 277 -6.91 -5.00 9.79
CA PRO A 277 -6.72 -6.41 10.12
C PRO A 277 -5.88 -7.21 9.12
N VAL A 278 -5.54 -6.64 7.96
CA VAL A 278 -4.84 -7.36 6.89
C VAL A 278 -3.39 -6.90 6.72
N TYR A 279 -3.16 -5.59 6.68
CA TYR A 279 -1.86 -5.04 6.30
C TYR A 279 -1.10 -4.46 7.50
N THR A 280 -1.56 -3.31 7.97
CA THR A 280 -0.91 -2.51 9.01
C THR A 280 -0.94 -3.20 10.37
N GLY A 281 -2.00 -3.97 10.70
CA GLY A 281 -2.01 -4.82 11.89
C GLY A 281 -0.90 -5.87 11.88
N ARG A 282 -0.68 -6.55 10.74
CA ARG A 282 0.39 -7.56 10.58
C ARG A 282 1.78 -6.92 10.57
N ALA A 283 1.95 -5.80 9.88
CA ALA A 283 3.22 -5.07 9.90
C ALA A 283 3.57 -4.55 11.30
N ALA A 284 2.60 -4.02 12.03
CA ALA A 284 2.79 -3.59 13.41
C ALA A 284 3.08 -4.78 14.33
N ALA A 285 2.39 -5.91 14.17
CA ALA A 285 2.67 -7.13 14.91
C ALA A 285 4.12 -7.62 14.69
N GLY A 286 4.60 -7.59 13.45
CA GLY A 286 5.99 -7.89 13.13
C GLY A 286 6.97 -6.92 13.78
N MET A 287 6.68 -5.62 13.73
CA MET A 287 7.48 -4.58 14.40
C MET A 287 7.54 -4.80 15.92
N ILE A 288 6.41 -5.06 16.57
CA ILE A 288 6.30 -5.28 18.02
C ILE A 288 7.10 -6.51 18.44
N ASP A 289 6.99 -7.63 17.70
CA ASP A 289 7.76 -8.84 17.99
C ASP A 289 9.27 -8.61 17.83
N LEU A 290 9.69 -7.86 16.79
CA LEU A 290 11.10 -7.48 16.61
C LEU A 290 11.64 -6.59 17.74
N ILE A 291 10.82 -5.65 18.25
CA ILE A 291 11.16 -4.84 19.42
C ILE A 291 11.36 -5.75 20.65
N ARG A 292 10.41 -6.67 20.91
CA ARG A 292 10.50 -7.63 22.02
C ARG A 292 11.73 -8.53 21.93
N LYS A 293 12.15 -8.87 20.72
CA LYS A 293 13.38 -9.63 20.44
C LYS A 293 14.66 -8.80 20.47
N ARG A 294 14.57 -7.50 20.78
CA ARG A 294 15.70 -6.55 20.77
C ARG A 294 16.44 -6.49 19.44
N PHE A 295 15.71 -6.67 18.34
CA PHE A 295 16.27 -6.52 16.99
C PHE A 295 16.69 -5.07 16.72
N PHE A 296 15.86 -4.12 17.14
CA PHE A 296 16.19 -2.69 17.13
C PHE A 296 16.91 -2.31 18.41
N LYS A 297 17.91 -1.44 18.32
CA LYS A 297 18.62 -0.94 19.50
C LYS A 297 17.77 0.10 20.22
N THR A 298 17.98 0.26 21.52
CA THR A 298 17.20 1.19 22.35
C THR A 298 17.46 2.67 22.03
N ASP A 299 18.62 2.99 21.44
CA ASP A 299 19.00 4.32 20.99
C ASP A 299 18.60 4.61 19.54
N GLU A 300 18.07 3.63 18.81
CA GLU A 300 17.54 3.80 17.45
C GLU A 300 16.14 4.41 17.45
N THR A 301 15.80 5.06 16.34
CA THR A 301 14.44 5.53 16.01
C THR A 301 13.81 4.66 14.93
N VAL A 302 12.62 4.14 15.19
CA VAL A 302 11.83 3.34 14.25
C VAL A 302 10.59 4.13 13.81
N LEU A 303 10.46 4.37 12.51
CA LEU A 303 9.29 4.97 11.88
C LEU A 303 8.37 3.88 11.33
N PHE A 304 7.17 3.74 11.89
CA PHE A 304 6.13 2.92 11.30
C PHE A 304 5.40 3.69 10.20
N LEU A 305 5.40 3.19 8.96
CA LEU A 305 4.63 3.81 7.88
C LEU A 305 3.21 3.25 7.89
N HIS A 306 2.28 4.06 8.38
CA HIS A 306 0.87 3.70 8.42
C HIS A 306 0.25 3.84 7.04
N THR A 307 0.11 2.73 6.33
CA THR A 307 -0.35 2.73 4.92
C THR A 307 -1.88 2.77 4.74
N GLY A 308 -2.64 3.05 5.80
CA GLY A 308 -4.10 3.03 5.84
C GLY A 308 -4.71 1.63 5.93
N GLY A 309 -5.97 1.51 5.49
CA GLY A 309 -6.73 0.26 5.42
C GLY A 309 -7.90 0.14 6.39
N GLN A 310 -8.11 1.16 7.22
CA GLN A 310 -9.08 1.19 8.32
C GLN A 310 -10.51 0.81 7.95
N PRO A 311 -11.05 1.14 6.74
CA PRO A 311 -12.40 0.69 6.38
C PRO A 311 -12.59 -0.82 6.53
N ALA A 312 -11.54 -1.63 6.33
CA ALA A 312 -11.61 -3.08 6.51
C ALA A 312 -12.00 -3.51 7.93
N LEU A 313 -11.80 -2.69 8.96
CA LEU A 313 -12.30 -2.97 10.33
C LEU A 313 -13.82 -3.19 10.36
N PHE A 314 -14.54 -2.52 9.46
CA PHE A 314 -16.01 -2.58 9.36
C PHE A 314 -16.51 -3.62 8.37
N ALA A 315 -15.63 -4.46 7.82
CA ALA A 315 -16.03 -5.59 7.00
C ALA A 315 -16.55 -6.72 7.89
N ASP A 316 -17.64 -7.37 7.49
CA ASP A 316 -18.32 -8.41 8.29
C ASP A 316 -17.38 -9.54 8.72
N GLN A 317 -16.40 -9.85 7.88
CA GLN A 317 -15.40 -10.88 8.16
C GLN A 317 -14.49 -10.57 9.36
N TYR A 318 -14.38 -9.30 9.78
CA TYR A 318 -13.48 -8.83 10.84
C TYR A 318 -14.19 -8.16 12.02
N ALA A 319 -15.29 -7.43 11.79
CA ALA A 319 -15.90 -6.55 12.79
C ALA A 319 -16.18 -7.23 14.16
N ASN A 320 -16.56 -8.51 14.16
CA ASN A 320 -16.88 -9.26 15.37
C ASN A 320 -15.71 -10.08 15.93
N LYS A 321 -14.50 -9.88 15.42
CA LYS A 321 -13.33 -10.69 15.80
C LYS A 321 -12.24 -9.87 16.49
N ILE A 322 -12.15 -8.56 16.25
CA ILE A 322 -11.04 -7.69 16.69
C ILE A 322 -11.02 -7.48 18.20
#